data_AF-A0A2W0ED73-F1
#
_entry.id   AF-A0A2W0ED73-F1
#
_cell.length_a   1.000
_cell.length_b   1.000
_cell.length_c   1.000
_cell.angle_alpha   90.00
_cell.angle_beta   90.00
_cell.angle_gamma   90.00
#
_symmetry.space_group_name_H-M   'P 1'
#
loop_
_entity.id
_entity.type
_entity.pdbx_description
1 polymer ?
#
loop_
_entity_poly.entity_id
_entity_poly.type
_entity_poly.pdbx_seq_one_letter_code
_entity_poly.pdbx_strand_id
1 'polypeptide(L)'
;MSSEFRSQPHTQISAPRYRHVSIGRAAVEVTEQQGALHMRSLEPLAEYPPRLLDRLVHWANVRPEQTFIAARQADGEWRRVSYAQMLDSVRAIAQSLLRYGLSAEKPLVLLSGNDIEHLQLAFGALYAGIPYCPVSPAYSLLSQDFA
;
A
#
# COMPACT_ATOMS: atom_id res chain seq x y z
N MET A 1 -27.19 40.89 -29.86
CA MET A 1 -25.76 41.28 -29.78
C MET A 1 -24.97 40.00 -29.53
N SER A 2 -24.26 39.56 -30.56
CA SER A 2 -23.56 38.27 -30.62
C SER A 2 -22.34 38.26 -29.70
N SER A 3 -22.19 37.22 -28.88
CA SER A 3 -20.96 36.99 -28.11
C SER A 3 -19.98 36.24 -29.01
N GLU A 4 -18.99 36.96 -29.53
CA GLU A 4 -17.87 36.37 -30.27
C GLU A 4 -16.89 35.75 -29.26
N PHE A 5 -16.80 34.43 -29.24
CA PHE A 5 -15.70 33.72 -28.58
C PHE A 5 -14.41 33.95 -29.37
N ARG A 6 -13.56 34.85 -28.86
CA ARG A 6 -12.24 35.12 -29.42
C ARG A 6 -11.33 33.93 -29.14
N SER A 7 -11.02 33.13 -30.17
CA SER A 7 -10.07 32.02 -30.08
C SER A 7 -8.67 32.59 -29.83
N GLN A 8 -8.06 32.26 -28.68
CA GLN A 8 -6.67 32.63 -28.40
C GLN A 8 -5.70 31.79 -29.25
N PRO A 9 -4.59 32.37 -29.73
CA PRO A 9 -3.59 31.63 -30.50
C PRO A 9 -2.97 30.52 -29.64
N HIS A 10 -2.97 29.29 -30.15
CA HIS A 10 -2.33 28.14 -29.53
C HIS A 10 -0.82 28.39 -29.40
N THR A 11 -0.35 28.69 -28.19
CA THR A 11 1.05 28.59 -27.83
C THR A 11 1.51 27.15 -28.11
N GLN A 12 2.54 26.96 -28.93
CA GLN A 12 3.13 25.64 -29.16
C GLN A 12 3.62 25.08 -27.82
N ILE A 13 2.85 24.17 -27.23
CA ILE A 13 3.23 23.45 -26.02
C ILE A 13 4.31 22.46 -26.43
N SER A 14 5.56 22.70 -25.99
CA SER A 14 6.63 21.70 -26.06
C SER A 14 6.13 20.39 -25.48
N ALA A 15 6.28 19.29 -26.22
CA ALA A 15 5.81 17.98 -25.77
C ALA A 15 6.34 17.67 -24.36
N PRO A 16 5.49 17.22 -23.42
CA PRO A 16 5.91 16.91 -22.07
C PRO A 16 6.99 15.81 -22.05
N ARG A 17 8.05 16.03 -21.28
CA ARG A 17 9.14 15.06 -21.11
C ARG A 17 8.73 14.01 -20.09
N TYR A 18 8.38 12.81 -20.57
CA TYR A 18 8.07 11.68 -19.71
C TYR A 18 9.33 10.88 -19.33
N ARG A 19 9.39 10.41 -18.09
CA ARG A 19 10.41 9.45 -17.66
C ARG A 19 10.11 8.11 -18.32
N HIS A 20 11.11 7.50 -18.97
CA HIS A 20 10.98 6.14 -19.46
C HIS A 20 10.74 5.19 -18.28
N VAL A 21 9.61 4.49 -18.29
CA VAL A 21 9.21 3.54 -17.27
C VAL A 21 8.95 2.19 -17.93
N SER A 22 9.42 1.12 -17.31
CA SER A 22 9.11 -0.24 -17.77
C SER A 22 7.67 -0.56 -17.33
N ILE A 23 6.71 -0.27 -18.20
CA ILE A 23 5.31 -0.68 -18.00
C ILE A 23 5.17 -2.05 -18.64
N GLY A 24 4.79 -3.05 -17.86
CA GLY A 24 4.50 -4.39 -18.38
C GLY A 24 3.37 -4.33 -19.40
N ARG A 25 3.52 -5.07 -20.51
CA ARG A 25 2.42 -5.31 -21.46
C ARG A 25 1.73 -6.61 -21.06
N ALA A 26 0.70 -6.51 -20.24
CA ALA A 26 -0.11 -7.67 -19.92
C ALA A 26 -0.83 -8.16 -21.18
N ALA A 27 -0.69 -9.45 -21.48
CA ALA A 27 -1.42 -10.06 -22.59
C ALA A 27 -2.90 -10.17 -22.17
N VAL A 28 -3.77 -9.47 -22.88
CA VAL A 28 -5.21 -9.41 -22.58
C VAL A 28 -5.99 -9.74 -23.84
N GLU A 29 -6.93 -10.67 -23.72
CA GLU A 29 -7.97 -10.87 -24.72
C GLU A 29 -9.10 -9.88 -24.45
N VAL A 30 -9.51 -9.15 -25.48
CA VAL A 30 -10.60 -8.17 -25.42
C VAL A 30 -11.69 -8.62 -26.38
N THR A 31 -12.90 -8.83 -25.87
CA THR A 31 -14.08 -9.17 -26.67
C THR A 31 -15.20 -8.19 -26.38
N GLU A 32 -15.95 -7.78 -27.40
CA GLU A 32 -17.15 -6.99 -27.21
C GLU A 32 -18.39 -7.89 -27.29
N GLN A 33 -19.25 -7.82 -26.28
CA GLN A 33 -20.53 -8.53 -26.25
C GLN A 33 -21.62 -7.57 -25.80
N GLN A 34 -22.66 -7.39 -26.64
CA GLN A 34 -23.82 -6.55 -26.33
C GLN A 34 -23.45 -5.10 -25.93
N GLY A 35 -22.39 -4.54 -26.52
CA GLY A 35 -21.88 -3.19 -26.20
C GLY A 35 -21.03 -3.11 -24.93
N ALA A 36 -20.74 -4.25 -24.27
CA ALA A 36 -19.82 -4.33 -23.14
C ALA A 36 -18.46 -4.91 -23.58
N LEU A 37 -17.38 -4.28 -23.12
CA LEU A 37 -16.01 -4.78 -23.29
C LEU A 37 -15.68 -5.77 -22.17
N HIS A 38 -15.39 -7.00 -22.56
CA HIS A 38 -14.88 -8.04 -21.67
C HIS A 38 -13.37 -8.15 -21.86
N MET A 39 -12.62 -8.05 -20.75
CA MET A 39 -11.17 -8.13 -20.75
C MET A 39 -10.73 -9.32 -19.92
N ARG A 40 -9.98 -10.24 -20.50
CA ARG A 40 -9.46 -11.44 -19.84
C ARG A 40 -7.93 -11.46 -19.90
N SER A 41 -7.29 -11.58 -18.73
CA SER A 41 -5.84 -11.84 -18.70
C SER A 41 -5.54 -13.17 -19.39
N LEU A 42 -4.57 -13.16 -20.30
CA LEU A 42 -4.01 -14.37 -20.91
C LEU A 42 -2.90 -14.98 -20.05
N GLU A 43 -2.37 -14.22 -19.09
CA GLU A 43 -1.44 -14.74 -18.10
C GLU A 43 -2.20 -15.63 -17.10
N PRO A 44 -1.82 -16.92 -16.97
CA PRO A 44 -2.48 -17.81 -16.04
C PRO A 44 -2.21 -17.36 -14.60
N LEU A 45 -3.25 -17.41 -13.76
CA LEU A 45 -3.09 -17.12 -12.34
C LEU A 45 -2.21 -18.19 -11.70
N ALA A 46 -1.04 -17.77 -11.21
CA ALA A 46 -0.13 -18.65 -10.47
C ALA A 46 -0.67 -18.96 -9.07
N GLU A 47 -0.07 -19.97 -8.42
CA GLU A 47 -0.36 -20.27 -7.02
C GLU A 47 -0.11 -19.05 -6.12
N TYR A 48 -1.06 -18.79 -5.23
CA TYR A 48 -0.96 -17.71 -4.25
C TYR A 48 -0.58 -18.27 -2.88
N PRO A 49 0.14 -17.47 -2.07
CA PRO A 49 0.47 -17.89 -0.71
C PRO A 49 -0.82 -18.06 0.11
N PRO A 50 -0.87 -19.04 1.03
CA PRO A 50 -2.02 -19.23 1.90
C PRO A 50 -2.20 -18.06 2.89
N ARG A 51 -1.13 -17.33 3.23
CA ARG A 51 -1.17 -16.16 4.10
C ARG A 51 -0.45 -14.98 3.45
N LEU A 52 -0.99 -13.78 3.63
CA LEU A 52 -0.42 -12.55 3.06
C LEU A 52 1.07 -12.38 3.40
N LEU A 53 1.44 -12.62 4.67
CA LEU A 53 2.82 -12.43 5.14
C LEU A 53 3.77 -13.58 4.77
N ASP A 54 3.32 -14.64 4.12
CA ASP A 54 4.26 -15.64 3.55
C ASP A 54 5.14 -14.99 2.48
N ARG A 55 4.68 -13.94 1.81
CA ARG A 55 5.52 -13.16 0.88
C ARG A 55 6.60 -12.35 1.60
N LEU A 56 6.30 -11.82 2.79
CA LEU A 56 7.33 -11.17 3.61
C LEU A 56 8.40 -12.19 4.02
N VAL A 57 7.98 -13.37 4.48
CA VAL A 57 8.91 -14.47 4.86
C VAL A 57 9.74 -14.92 3.66
N HIS A 58 9.11 -15.14 2.50
CA HIS A 58 9.79 -15.52 1.28
C HIS A 58 10.87 -14.51 0.89
N TRP A 59 10.53 -13.22 0.81
CA TRP A 59 11.47 -12.20 0.37
C TRP A 59 12.53 -11.85 1.41
N ALA A 60 12.25 -12.00 2.71
CA ALA A 60 13.28 -11.94 3.74
C ALA A 60 14.35 -13.02 3.56
N ASN A 61 14.00 -14.19 3.01
CA ASN A 61 14.97 -15.24 2.68
C ASN A 61 15.66 -15.00 1.33
N VAL A 62 14.92 -14.60 0.30
CA VAL A 62 15.45 -14.50 -1.08
C VAL A 62 16.27 -13.21 -1.28
N ARG A 63 15.85 -12.10 -0.67
CA ARG A 63 16.49 -10.77 -0.80
C ARG A 63 16.45 -10.01 0.53
N PRO A 64 17.15 -10.51 1.58
CA PRO A 64 17.07 -9.96 2.93
C PRO A 64 17.35 -8.47 3.01
N GLU A 65 18.38 -8.00 2.30
CA GLU A 65 18.86 -6.61 2.34
C GLU A 65 18.09 -5.64 1.44
N GLN A 66 17.19 -6.14 0.58
CA GLN A 66 16.41 -5.29 -0.30
C GLN A 66 15.47 -4.42 0.54
N THR A 67 15.42 -3.12 0.25
CA THR A 67 14.48 -2.20 0.91
C THR A 67 13.04 -2.66 0.65
N PHE A 68 12.34 -2.99 1.72
CA PHE A 68 10.92 -3.32 1.71
C PHE A 68 10.08 -2.05 1.78
N ILE A 69 10.41 -1.15 2.71
CA ILE A 69 9.73 0.14 2.86
C ILE A 69 10.74 1.24 3.23
N ALA A 70 10.42 2.47 2.83
CA ALA A 70 11.17 3.65 3.21
C ALA A 70 10.22 4.81 3.51
N ALA A 71 10.60 5.63 4.49
CA ALA A 71 9.90 6.86 4.83
C ALA A 71 10.91 8.00 4.98
N ARG A 72 10.48 9.21 4.62
CA ARG A 72 11.29 10.41 4.78
C ARG A 72 11.22 10.89 6.22
N GLN A 73 12.37 11.18 6.82
CA GLN A 73 12.51 11.72 8.15
C GLN A 73 12.42 13.25 8.15
N ALA A 74 12.32 13.86 9.32
CA ALA A 74 12.14 15.31 9.48
C ALA A 74 13.33 16.13 8.95
N ASP A 75 14.54 15.57 9.00
CA ASP A 75 15.76 16.12 8.39
C ASP A 75 15.81 15.98 6.86
N GLY A 76 14.83 15.28 6.28
CA GLY A 76 14.73 15.04 4.85
C GLY A 76 15.44 13.77 4.38
N GLU A 77 16.11 13.05 5.27
CA GLU A 77 16.78 11.78 4.99
C GLU A 77 15.78 10.63 4.86
N TRP A 78 16.20 9.54 4.22
CA TRP A 78 15.36 8.37 4.02
C TRP A 78 15.71 7.28 5.03
N ARG A 79 14.78 6.99 5.94
CA ARG A 79 14.84 5.77 6.73
C ARG A 79 14.33 4.61 5.89
N ARG A 80 15.17 3.59 5.73
CA ARG A 80 14.85 2.37 4.98
C ARG A 80 14.79 1.19 5.92
N VAL A 81 13.87 0.27 5.65
CA VAL A 81 13.76 -1.01 6.34
C VAL A 81 13.84 -2.12 5.29
N SER A 82 14.78 -3.06 5.49
CA SER A 82 14.93 -4.22 4.62
C SER A 82 13.86 -5.28 4.89
N TYR A 83 13.73 -6.26 3.98
CA TYR A 83 12.81 -7.39 4.21
C TYR A 83 13.15 -8.16 5.48
N ALA A 84 14.43 -8.42 5.75
CA ALA A 84 14.87 -9.11 6.96
C ALA A 84 14.52 -8.32 8.24
N GLN A 85 14.84 -7.02 8.27
CA GLN A 85 14.55 -6.14 9.40
C GLN A 85 13.05 -6.03 9.68
N MET A 86 12.23 -5.97 8.63
CA MET A 86 10.77 -5.95 8.76
C MET A 86 10.28 -7.27 9.38
N LEU A 87 10.74 -8.43 8.89
CA LEU A 87 10.32 -9.72 9.43
C LEU A 87 10.69 -9.90 10.91
N ASP A 88 11.89 -9.48 11.30
CA ASP A 88 12.34 -9.54 12.69
C ASP A 88 11.47 -8.68 13.60
N SER A 89 11.19 -7.43 13.18
CA SER A 89 10.32 -6.51 13.91
C SER A 89 8.90 -7.07 14.05
N VAL A 90 8.34 -7.60 12.96
CA VAL A 90 7.01 -8.20 12.92
C VAL A 90 6.88 -9.38 13.88
N ARG A 91 7.89 -10.26 13.93
CA ARG A 91 7.90 -11.41 14.86
C ARG A 91 7.96 -10.95 16.32
N ALA A 92 8.81 -9.97 16.63
CA ALA A 92 8.91 -9.42 17.97
C ALA A 92 7.60 -8.76 18.43
N ILE A 93 6.98 -7.96 17.57
CA ILE A 93 5.69 -7.31 17.84
C ILE A 93 4.58 -8.35 17.99
N ALA A 94 4.47 -9.31 17.08
CA ALA A 94 3.48 -10.38 17.14
C ALA A 94 3.53 -11.11 18.49
N GLN A 95 4.73 -11.49 18.93
CA GLN A 95 4.93 -12.13 20.24
C GLN A 95 4.52 -11.21 21.41
N SER A 96 4.75 -9.90 21.31
CA SER A 96 4.33 -8.94 22.32
C SER A 96 2.80 -8.82 22.37
N LEU A 97 2.13 -8.67 21.21
CA LEU A 97 0.68 -8.54 21.10
C LEU A 97 -0.06 -9.73 21.73
N LEU A 98 0.45 -10.94 21.56
CA LEU A 98 -0.13 -12.14 22.19
C LEU A 98 -0.14 -12.07 23.72
N ARG A 99 0.80 -11.36 24.36
CA ARG A 99 0.83 -11.18 25.83
C ARG A 99 -0.28 -10.28 26.34
N TYR A 100 -0.86 -9.44 25.50
CA TYR A 100 -2.03 -8.61 25.83
C TYR A 100 -3.36 -9.36 25.72
N GLY A 101 -3.31 -10.66 25.38
CA GLY A 101 -4.47 -11.52 25.20
C GLY A 101 -5.34 -11.12 24.01
N LEU A 102 -4.76 -10.45 23.01
CA LEU A 102 -5.45 -10.09 21.77
C LEU A 102 -5.68 -11.35 20.91
N SER A 103 -6.79 -11.36 20.18
CA SER A 103 -7.23 -12.52 19.37
C SER A 103 -8.17 -12.06 18.24
N ALA A 104 -8.76 -13.01 17.51
CA ALA A 104 -9.83 -12.73 16.56
C ALA A 104 -11.05 -12.05 17.20
N GLU A 105 -11.34 -12.40 18.45
CA GLU A 105 -12.46 -11.89 19.26
C GLU A 105 -12.08 -10.63 20.04
N LYS A 106 -10.78 -10.36 20.20
CA LYS A 106 -10.23 -9.17 20.85
C LYS A 106 -9.28 -8.44 19.88
N PRO A 107 -9.82 -7.76 18.86
CA PRO A 107 -9.03 -7.14 17.79
C PRO A 107 -8.28 -5.89 18.25
N LEU A 108 -7.35 -5.44 17.41
CA LEU A 108 -6.51 -4.28 17.64
C LEU A 108 -7.00 -3.06 16.85
N VAL A 109 -7.12 -1.91 17.49
CA VAL A 109 -7.34 -0.62 16.80
C VAL A 109 -6.03 0.15 16.75
N LEU A 110 -5.66 0.66 15.56
CA LEU A 110 -4.47 1.46 15.34
C LEU A 110 -4.85 2.90 15.02
N LEU A 111 -4.64 3.80 15.97
CA LEU A 111 -4.81 5.24 15.77
C LEU A 111 -3.44 5.89 15.59
N SER A 112 -2.91 5.81 14.37
CA SER A 112 -1.61 6.39 14.04
C SER A 112 -1.62 6.95 12.61
N GLY A 113 -0.74 7.91 12.34
CA GLY A 113 -0.46 8.39 11.00
C GLY A 113 0.19 7.31 10.12
N ASN A 114 0.49 7.68 8.87
CA ASN A 114 1.21 6.81 7.96
C ASN A 114 2.71 6.88 8.25
N ASP A 115 3.25 5.86 8.92
CA ASP A 115 4.67 5.69 9.19
C ASP A 115 5.08 4.20 9.11
N ILE A 116 6.37 3.93 9.30
CA ILE A 116 6.91 2.57 9.24
C ILE A 116 6.43 1.76 10.45
N GLU A 117 6.32 2.38 11.62
CA GLU A 117 5.88 1.77 12.87
C GLU A 117 4.44 1.27 12.77
N HIS A 118 3.55 2.04 12.15
CA HIS A 118 2.17 1.66 11.85
C HIS A 118 2.15 0.39 11.02
N LEU A 119 2.97 0.31 9.97
CA LEU A 119 3.06 -0.89 9.13
C LEU A 119 3.62 -2.08 9.91
N GLN A 120 4.66 -1.87 10.72
CA GLN A 120 5.24 -2.91 11.56
C GLN A 120 4.20 -3.48 12.55
N LEU A 121 3.39 -2.62 13.15
CA LEU A 121 2.34 -3.02 14.10
C LEU A 121 1.19 -3.74 13.41
N ALA A 122 0.74 -3.23 12.25
CA ALA A 122 -0.26 -3.88 11.41
C ALA A 122 0.20 -5.28 10.96
N PHE A 123 1.45 -5.41 10.51
CA PHE A 123 2.00 -6.69 10.10
C PHE A 123 2.21 -7.62 11.30
N GLY A 124 2.61 -7.10 12.47
CA GLY A 124 2.67 -7.86 13.72
C GLY A 124 1.31 -8.47 14.08
N ALA A 125 0.23 -7.69 13.97
CA ALA A 125 -1.13 -8.18 14.22
C ALA A 125 -1.53 -9.27 13.21
N LEU A 126 -1.33 -9.04 11.91
CA LEU A 126 -1.60 -10.04 10.87
C LEU A 126 -0.79 -11.33 11.08
N TYR A 127 0.49 -11.22 11.47
CA TYR A 127 1.37 -12.37 11.72
C TYR A 127 0.92 -13.18 12.93
N ALA A 128 0.36 -12.52 13.95
CA ALA A 128 -0.22 -13.16 15.13
C ALA A 128 -1.64 -13.69 14.91
N GLY A 129 -2.26 -13.45 13.74
CA GLY A 129 -3.66 -13.81 13.48
C GLY A 129 -4.68 -12.91 14.20
N ILE A 130 -4.29 -11.68 14.55
CA ILE A 130 -5.13 -10.69 15.22
C ILE A 130 -5.68 -9.73 14.16
N PRO A 131 -7.01 -9.66 13.95
CA PRO A 131 -7.61 -8.63 13.11
C PRO A 131 -7.27 -7.24 13.65
N TYR A 132 -6.98 -6.31 12.75
CA TYR A 132 -6.72 -4.93 13.12
C TYR A 132 -7.56 -3.95 12.29
N CYS A 133 -7.85 -2.79 12.87
CA CYS A 133 -8.54 -1.69 12.21
C CYS A 133 -7.65 -0.43 12.25
N PRO A 134 -7.13 0.03 11.11
CA PRO A 134 -6.43 1.31 11.04
C PRO A 134 -7.45 2.47 11.01
N VAL A 135 -7.28 3.43 11.91
CA VAL A 135 -8.10 4.65 11.99
C VAL A 135 -7.20 5.85 11.76
N SER A 136 -7.54 6.67 10.76
CA SER A 136 -6.78 7.89 10.49
C SER A 136 -7.01 8.93 11.60
N PRO A 137 -5.95 9.54 12.16
CA PRO A 137 -6.08 10.60 13.16
C PRO A 137 -6.95 11.78 12.72
N ALA A 138 -7.01 12.05 11.41
CA ALA A 138 -7.85 13.12 10.87
C ALA A 138 -9.33 12.93 11.25
N TYR A 139 -9.84 11.70 11.30
CA TYR A 139 -11.22 11.44 11.72
C TYR A 139 -11.44 11.66 13.23
N SER A 140 -10.40 11.54 14.05
CA SER A 140 -10.49 11.73 15.49
C SER A 140 -10.41 13.19 15.93
N LEU A 141 -9.79 14.05 15.12
CA LEU A 141 -9.60 15.46 15.42
C LEU A 141 -10.71 16.38 14.87
N LEU A 142 -11.59 15.85 14.02
CA LEU A 142 -12.70 16.61 13.40
C LEU A 142 -13.96 16.68 14.28
N SER A 143 -13.99 15.97 15.41
CA SER A 143 -15.13 15.99 16.33
C SER A 143 -15.13 17.27 17.17
N GLN A 144 -16.14 18.13 16.97
CA GLN A 144 -16.42 19.29 17.82
C GLN A 144 -17.44 18.98 18.92
N ASP A 145 -18.00 17.76 18.94
CA ASP A 145 -19.14 17.37 19.79
C ASP A 145 -18.78 17.17 21.28
N PHE A 146 -17.50 17.29 21.65
CA PHE A 146 -17.00 17.17 23.02
C PHE A 146 -16.19 18.39 23.48
N ALA A 147 -16.38 19.54 22.82
CA ALA A 147 -15.81 20.84 23.24
C ALA A 147 -16.74 21.57 24.22
#